data_AF-A0A8T5TI27-F1
#
_entry.id   AF-A0A8T5TI27-F1
#
_cell.length_a   1.000
_cell.length_b   1.000
_cell.length_c   1.000
_cell.angle_alpha   90.00
_cell.angle_beta   90.00
_cell.angle_gamma   90.00
#
_symmetry.space_group_name_H-M   'P 1'
#
loop_
_entity.id
_entity.type
_entity.pdbx_description
1 polymer ?
#
loop_
_entity_poly.entity_id
_entity_poly.type
_entity_poly.pdbx_seq_one_letter_code
_entity_poly.pdbx_strand_id
1 'polypeptide(L)'
;MMFFTYKIYIDNKESSEKEKILKRIIYLWDYVLEYLKQKKILTVNEIYDEIHWFGNLFQKMEVKQKYIDILIQVLELTNGNLGNSTNFIFDILIKYIELNPKSVLDVIANLLKGNVSYWLFQKNINEIIKIVKLINEKYNIQDFNREIFNIEELLTDRGFYEFYDFINTIDNHLLDN
;
A
#
# COMPACT_ATOMS: atom_id res chain seq x y z
N MET A 1 24.35 11.32 -8.31
CA MET A 1 23.58 12.49 -8.78
C MET A 1 22.43 12.63 -7.80
N MET A 2 22.37 13.69 -7.00
CA MET A 2 21.45 13.82 -5.85
C MET A 2 20.10 14.34 -6.34
N PHE A 3 19.01 13.60 -6.07
CA PHE A 3 17.65 14.03 -6.43
C PHE A 3 16.89 14.52 -5.18
N PHE A 4 16.59 15.83 -5.20
CA PHE A 4 15.58 16.56 -4.42
C PHE A 4 15.51 16.39 -2.89
N THR A 5 16.20 17.28 -2.17
CA THR A 5 15.86 17.62 -0.76
C THR A 5 15.03 18.91 -0.73
N TYR A 6 13.70 18.79 -0.79
CA TYR A 6 12.80 19.91 -0.50
C TYR A 6 12.31 19.79 0.96
N LYS A 7 12.91 20.58 1.86
CA LYS A 7 12.41 20.75 3.24
C LYS A 7 11.25 21.74 3.20
N ILE A 8 10.04 21.24 3.38
CA ILE A 8 8.81 22.05 3.41
C ILE A 8 8.45 22.33 4.88
N TYR A 9 8.65 23.57 5.32
CA TYR A 9 8.02 24.15 6.52
C TYR A 9 6.89 25.05 6.03
N ILE A 10 5.64 24.82 6.46
CA ILE A 10 4.56 25.75 6.12
C ILE A 10 3.48 25.80 7.21
N ASP A 11 2.98 27.02 7.41
CA ASP A 11 2.27 27.59 8.55
C ASP A 11 0.85 28.03 8.11
N ASN A 12 -0.15 27.18 8.37
CA ASN A 12 -1.62 27.35 8.47
C ASN A 12 -2.44 28.36 7.61
N LYS A 13 -1.88 29.10 6.64
CA LYS A 13 -2.64 29.91 5.65
C LYS A 13 -2.72 29.26 4.24
N GLU A 14 -2.14 28.07 4.03
CA GLU A 14 -1.71 27.56 2.71
C GLU A 14 -2.55 26.44 2.05
N SER A 15 -3.88 26.37 2.18
CA SER A 15 -4.59 25.20 1.61
C SER A 15 -4.48 25.08 0.07
N SER A 16 -4.65 26.17 -0.68
CA SER A 16 -4.62 26.12 -2.17
C SER A 16 -3.21 25.97 -2.75
N GLU A 17 -2.20 26.56 -2.11
CA GLU A 17 -0.81 26.45 -2.56
C GLU A 17 -0.22 25.08 -2.23
N LYS A 18 -0.52 24.56 -1.02
CA LYS A 18 -0.17 23.19 -0.63
C LYS A 18 -0.77 22.17 -1.60
N GLU A 19 -2.03 22.34 -1.99
CA GLU A 19 -2.68 21.45 -2.95
C GLU A 19 -2.02 21.53 -4.35
N LYS A 20 -1.65 22.73 -4.81
CA LYS A 20 -0.91 22.92 -6.07
C LYS A 20 0.47 22.28 -6.06
N ILE A 21 1.22 22.42 -4.96
CA ILE A 21 2.54 21.81 -4.78
C ILE A 21 2.42 20.29 -4.77
N LEU A 22 1.44 19.76 -4.03
CA LEU A 22 1.18 18.32 -3.98
C LEU A 22 0.82 17.75 -5.35
N LYS A 23 -0.03 18.45 -6.12
CA LYS A 23 -0.35 18.05 -7.51
C LYS A 23 0.89 17.99 -8.40
N ARG A 24 1.82 18.95 -8.25
CA ARG A 24 3.10 18.96 -9.00
C ARG A 24 4.02 17.82 -8.58
N ILE A 25 4.15 17.57 -7.27
CA ILE A 25 4.91 16.45 -6.72
C ILE A 25 4.39 15.12 -7.28
N ILE A 26 3.07 14.95 -7.27
CA ILE A 26 2.43 13.74 -7.76
C ILE A 26 2.60 13.59 -9.28
N TYR A 27 2.47 14.67 -10.04
CA TYR A 27 2.74 14.66 -11.47
C TYR A 27 4.20 14.28 -11.80
N LEU A 28 5.16 14.80 -11.02
CA LEU A 28 6.56 14.41 -11.15
C LEU A 28 6.77 12.93 -10.84
N TRP A 29 6.05 12.39 -9.85
CA TRP A 29 6.07 10.96 -9.57
C TRP A 29 5.50 10.13 -10.71
N ASP A 30 4.32 10.48 -11.23
CA ASP A 30 3.75 9.81 -12.40
C ASP A 30 4.78 9.77 -13.56
N TYR A 31 5.43 10.91 -13.85
CA TYR A 31 6.49 11.00 -14.86
C TYR A 31 7.72 10.14 -14.56
N VAL A 32 8.19 10.14 -13.30
CA VAL A 32 9.31 9.29 -12.87
C VAL A 32 8.96 7.83 -13.07
N LEU A 33 7.77 7.37 -12.65
CA LEU A 33 7.33 5.98 -12.84
C LEU A 33 7.30 5.59 -14.33
N GLU A 34 6.77 6.45 -15.21
CA GLU A 34 6.75 6.20 -16.65
C GLU A 34 8.15 6.12 -17.26
N TYR A 35 9.03 7.06 -16.90
CA TYR A 35 10.42 7.09 -17.37
C TYR A 35 11.18 5.82 -16.96
N LEU A 36 11.00 5.40 -15.71
CA LEU A 36 11.64 4.21 -15.15
C LEU A 36 11.15 2.92 -15.83
N LYS A 37 9.84 2.80 -16.10
CA LYS A 37 9.27 1.68 -16.88
C LYS A 37 9.91 1.56 -18.26
N GLN A 38 10.13 2.68 -18.95
CA GLN A 38 10.70 2.70 -20.29
C GLN A 38 12.18 2.31 -20.33
N LYS A 39 12.96 2.66 -19.29
CA LYS A 39 14.40 2.44 -19.30
C LYS A 39 14.81 1.00 -18.98
N LYS A 40 13.92 0.13 -18.48
CA LYS A 40 14.23 -1.25 -18.01
C LYS A 40 15.43 -1.34 -17.06
N ILE A 41 15.87 -0.22 -16.51
CA ILE A 41 17.00 -0.09 -15.61
C ILE A 41 16.40 0.47 -14.35
N LEU A 42 16.27 -0.37 -13.33
CA LEU A 42 16.34 0.06 -11.94
C LEU A 42 16.63 -1.16 -11.09
N THR A 43 17.77 -1.14 -10.42
CA THR A 43 17.83 -1.85 -9.15
C THR A 43 17.08 -1.01 -8.12
N VAL A 44 16.26 -1.62 -7.27
CA VAL A 44 15.50 -0.93 -6.21
C VAL A 44 16.38 0.01 -5.36
N ASN A 45 17.68 -0.28 -5.30
CA ASN A 45 18.69 0.51 -4.60
C ASN A 45 18.91 1.91 -5.20
N GLU A 46 18.70 2.11 -6.51
CA GLU A 46 18.98 3.38 -7.19
C GLU A 46 17.92 4.46 -6.93
N ILE A 47 16.72 4.07 -6.49
CA ILE A 47 15.60 4.97 -6.19
C ILE A 47 15.06 4.79 -4.76
N TYR A 48 15.84 4.15 -3.89
CA TYR A 48 15.42 3.79 -2.54
C TYR A 48 14.99 5.01 -1.71
N ASP A 49 15.75 6.11 -1.80
CA ASP A 49 15.48 7.33 -1.05
C ASP A 49 14.17 7.99 -1.50
N GLU A 50 13.91 8.01 -2.81
CA GLU A 50 12.69 8.53 -3.40
C GLU A 50 11.47 7.68 -2.99
N ILE A 51 11.59 6.35 -3.04
CA ILE A 51 10.55 5.42 -2.58
C ILE A 51 10.23 5.66 -1.11
N HIS A 52 11.26 5.77 -0.28
CA HIS A 52 11.10 6.01 1.15
C HIS A 52 10.44 7.37 1.42
N TRP A 53 10.85 8.41 0.70
CA TRP A 53 10.24 9.73 0.77
C TRP A 53 8.76 9.68 0.38
N PHE A 54 8.40 8.97 -0.70
CA PHE A 54 7.02 8.82 -1.14
C PHE A 54 6.16 8.11 -0.10
N GLY A 55 6.64 7.00 0.47
CA GLY A 55 5.93 6.29 1.54
C GLY A 55 5.62 7.18 2.74
N ASN A 56 6.60 8.01 3.15
CA ASN A 56 6.42 8.99 4.24
C ASN A 56 5.48 10.14 3.86
N LEU A 57 5.48 10.57 2.60
CA LEU A 57 4.56 11.61 2.11
C LEU A 57 3.13 11.07 2.08
N PHE A 58 2.91 9.88 1.50
CA PHE A 58 1.60 9.24 1.33
C PHE A 58 0.83 9.16 2.65
N GLN A 59 1.51 8.81 3.75
CA GLN A 59 0.91 8.74 5.09
C GLN A 59 0.35 10.07 5.60
N LYS A 60 0.83 11.20 5.07
CA LYS A 60 0.43 12.56 5.46
C LYS A 60 -0.55 13.19 4.46
N MET A 61 -0.86 12.51 3.36
CA MET A 61 -1.76 13.01 2.34
C MET A 61 -3.22 12.82 2.74
N GLU A 62 -4.09 13.67 2.19
CA GLU A 62 -5.54 13.44 2.25
C GLU A 62 -5.91 12.15 1.54
N VAL A 63 -6.99 11.51 1.97
CA VAL A 63 -7.45 10.25 1.39
C VAL A 63 -8.12 10.54 0.04
N LYS A 64 -7.48 10.13 -1.07
CA LYS A 64 -8.00 10.31 -2.44
C LYS A 64 -7.60 9.15 -3.32
N GLN A 65 -8.54 8.64 -4.15
CA GLN A 65 -8.31 7.48 -5.03
C GLN A 65 -7.01 7.60 -5.84
N LYS A 66 -6.76 8.75 -6.45
CA LYS A 66 -5.54 8.99 -7.24
C LYS A 66 -4.25 8.62 -6.48
N TYR A 67 -4.19 8.83 -5.17
CA TYR A 67 -2.95 8.58 -4.41
C TYR A 67 -2.73 7.11 -4.09
N ILE A 68 -3.80 6.35 -3.83
CA ILE A 68 -3.66 4.90 -3.65
C ILE A 68 -3.33 4.22 -4.98
N ASP A 69 -3.85 4.73 -6.11
CA ASP A 69 -3.47 4.25 -7.45
C ASP A 69 -1.96 4.44 -7.72
N ILE A 70 -1.39 5.57 -7.29
CA ILE A 70 0.05 5.83 -7.41
C ILE A 70 0.85 4.92 -6.49
N LEU A 71 0.37 4.70 -5.26
CA LEU A 71 1.03 3.78 -4.33
C LEU A 71 1.10 2.36 -4.91
N ILE A 72 0.04 1.87 -5.54
CA ILE A 72 0.03 0.58 -6.24
C ILE A 72 1.13 0.56 -7.30
N GLN A 73 1.19 1.58 -8.17
CA GLN A 73 2.21 1.65 -9.22
C GLN A 73 3.64 1.71 -8.67
N VAL A 74 3.87 2.44 -7.57
CA VAL A 74 5.17 2.48 -6.90
C VAL A 74 5.52 1.07 -6.41
N LEU A 75 4.61 0.40 -5.71
CA LEU A 75 4.85 -0.94 -5.18
C LEU A 75 5.09 -1.99 -6.27
N GLU A 76 4.39 -1.90 -7.40
CA GLU A 76 4.63 -2.76 -8.56
C GLU A 76 6.05 -2.59 -9.11
N LEU A 77 6.54 -1.35 -9.18
CA LEU A 77 7.90 -1.09 -9.65
C LEU A 77 8.97 -1.54 -8.66
N THR A 78 8.68 -1.47 -7.36
CA THR A 78 9.65 -1.77 -6.31
C THR A 78 9.56 -3.19 -5.79
N ASN A 79 8.70 -4.02 -6.41
CA ASN A 79 8.37 -5.36 -5.94
C ASN A 79 7.99 -5.37 -4.45
N GLY A 80 7.15 -4.43 -4.03
CA GLY A 80 6.63 -4.35 -2.66
C GLY A 80 7.54 -3.67 -1.64
N ASN A 81 8.66 -3.08 -2.06
CA ASN A 81 9.57 -2.39 -1.15
C ASN A 81 9.17 -0.91 -0.98
N LEU A 82 8.83 -0.48 0.24
CA LEU A 82 8.65 0.93 0.64
C LEU A 82 9.69 1.38 1.69
N GLY A 83 10.76 0.61 1.87
CA GLY A 83 11.67 0.76 3.00
C GLY A 83 10.94 0.63 4.34
N ASN A 84 11.33 1.45 5.32
CA ASN A 84 10.79 1.39 6.69
C ASN A 84 9.36 1.92 6.83
N SER A 85 8.78 2.54 5.79
CA SER A 85 7.43 3.11 5.82
C SER A 85 6.33 2.04 5.82
N THR A 86 6.68 0.79 5.49
CA THR A 86 5.77 -0.38 5.48
C THR A 86 5.02 -0.56 6.79
N ASN A 87 5.64 -0.29 7.94
CA ASN A 87 5.03 -0.54 9.26
C ASN A 87 3.90 0.43 9.62
N PHE A 88 3.81 1.59 8.94
CA PHE A 88 2.83 2.64 9.26
C PHE A 88 1.79 2.79 8.14
N ILE A 89 1.90 2.01 7.06
CA ILE A 89 1.00 2.11 5.93
C ILE A 89 -0.39 1.53 6.25
N PHE A 90 -0.50 0.56 7.16
CA PHE A 90 -1.78 -0.08 7.48
C PHE A 90 -2.80 0.88 8.11
N ASP A 91 -2.36 1.77 8.99
CA ASP A 91 -3.23 2.77 9.62
C ASP A 91 -3.85 3.74 8.60
N ILE A 92 -3.09 4.08 7.55
CA ILE A 92 -3.60 4.94 6.48
C ILE A 92 -4.50 4.13 5.52
N LEU A 93 -4.18 2.86 5.24
CA LEU A 93 -4.98 1.98 4.38
C LEU A 93 -6.39 1.74 4.90
N ILE A 94 -6.57 1.65 6.22
CA ILE A 94 -7.92 1.55 6.84
C ILE A 94 -8.82 2.69 6.39
N LYS A 95 -8.28 3.90 6.20
CA LYS A 95 -9.07 5.08 5.75
C LYS A 95 -9.47 4.99 4.28
N TYR A 96 -8.77 4.19 3.47
CA TYR A 96 -9.06 3.98 2.06
C TYR A 96 -10.13 2.89 1.82
N ILE A 97 -10.47 2.08 2.84
CA ILE A 97 -11.48 1.02 2.71
C ILE A 97 -12.81 1.58 2.21
N GLU A 98 -13.26 2.72 2.74
CA GLU A 98 -14.53 3.38 2.34
C GLU A 98 -14.54 3.87 0.89
N LEU A 99 -13.36 4.21 0.37
CA LEU A 99 -13.22 4.73 -0.99
C LEU A 99 -13.15 3.60 -2.00
N ASN A 100 -12.25 2.63 -1.76
CA ASN A 100 -12.02 1.53 -2.67
C ASN A 100 -11.34 0.36 -1.93
N PRO A 101 -12.12 -0.62 -1.42
CA PRO A 101 -11.58 -1.77 -0.69
C PRO A 101 -10.68 -2.64 -1.57
N LYS A 102 -10.98 -2.74 -2.87
CA LYS A 102 -10.15 -3.46 -3.84
C LYS A 102 -8.75 -2.86 -3.92
N SER A 103 -8.64 -1.53 -4.05
CA SER A 103 -7.32 -0.88 -4.08
C SER A 103 -6.53 -1.09 -2.79
N VAL A 104 -7.20 -1.19 -1.64
CA VAL A 104 -6.54 -1.54 -0.37
C VAL A 104 -5.96 -2.95 -0.42
N LEU A 105 -6.73 -3.92 -0.91
CA LEU A 105 -6.27 -5.30 -1.06
C LEU A 105 -5.11 -5.41 -2.08
N ASP A 106 -5.19 -4.68 -3.20
CA ASP A 106 -4.11 -4.61 -4.19
C ASP A 106 -2.80 -4.05 -3.60
N VAL A 107 -2.90 -3.04 -2.73
CA VAL A 107 -1.73 -2.53 -1.98
C VAL A 107 -1.16 -3.61 -1.08
N ILE A 108 -2.00 -4.31 -0.30
CA ILE A 108 -1.55 -5.40 0.59
C ILE A 108 -0.85 -6.49 -0.21
N ALA A 109 -1.45 -6.95 -1.31
CA ALA A 109 -0.86 -7.98 -2.17
C ALA A 109 0.49 -7.54 -2.75
N ASN A 110 0.63 -6.28 -3.17
CA ASN A 110 1.91 -5.79 -3.68
C ASN A 110 2.96 -5.62 -2.58
N LEU A 111 2.58 -5.15 -1.39
CA LEU A 111 3.47 -5.09 -0.23
C LEU A 111 4.01 -6.49 0.11
N LEU A 112 3.15 -7.50 0.09
CA LEU A 112 3.53 -8.89 0.34
C LEU A 112 4.53 -9.47 -0.66
N LYS A 113 4.79 -8.83 -1.80
CA LYS A 113 5.90 -9.22 -2.70
C LYS A 113 7.27 -8.77 -2.17
N GLY A 114 7.30 -7.78 -1.27
CA GLY A 114 8.50 -7.19 -0.69
C GLY A 114 9.28 -8.14 0.23
N ASN A 115 10.41 -7.64 0.76
CA ASN A 115 11.33 -8.45 1.57
C ASN A 115 10.64 -9.07 2.80
N VAL A 116 10.73 -10.40 2.92
CA VAL A 116 10.16 -11.23 4.00
C VAL A 116 10.53 -10.72 5.39
N SER A 117 11.71 -10.15 5.59
CA SER A 117 12.15 -9.64 6.90
C SER A 117 11.23 -8.55 7.47
N TYR A 118 10.53 -7.78 6.63
CA TYR A 118 9.54 -6.81 7.08
C TYR A 118 8.24 -7.48 7.55
N TRP A 119 7.96 -8.69 7.10
CA TRP A 119 6.74 -9.46 7.40
C TRP A 119 6.87 -10.39 8.59
N LEU A 120 8.09 -10.78 8.94
CA LEU A 120 8.38 -11.62 10.11
C LEU A 120 7.89 -11.03 11.45
N PHE A 121 7.48 -9.76 11.47
CA PHE A 121 6.82 -9.17 12.62
C PHE A 121 5.32 -9.53 12.61
N GLN A 122 4.90 -10.39 13.54
CA GLN A 122 3.50 -10.80 13.77
C GLN A 122 2.50 -9.63 13.80
N LYS A 123 2.95 -8.42 14.19
CA LYS A 123 2.12 -7.21 14.15
C LYS A 123 1.56 -6.92 12.75
N ASN A 124 2.33 -7.14 11.67
CA ASN A 124 1.91 -6.81 10.31
C ASN A 124 0.83 -7.76 9.79
N ILE A 125 0.89 -9.05 10.14
CA ILE A 125 -0.15 -10.03 9.78
C ILE A 125 -1.47 -9.71 10.48
N ASN A 126 -1.40 -9.38 11.77
CA ASN A 126 -2.59 -8.98 12.54
C ASN A 126 -3.26 -7.72 11.94
N GLU A 127 -2.48 -6.76 11.42
CA GLU A 127 -3.06 -5.60 10.72
C GLU A 127 -3.72 -5.98 9.40
N ILE A 128 -3.15 -6.93 8.63
CA ILE A 128 -3.80 -7.45 7.40
C ILE A 128 -5.13 -8.13 7.75
N ILE A 129 -5.14 -9.03 8.75
CA ILE A 129 -6.36 -9.70 9.23
C ILE A 129 -7.41 -8.65 9.64
N LYS A 130 -7.00 -7.63 10.40
CA LYS A 130 -7.88 -6.55 10.83
C LYS A 130 -8.47 -5.78 9.64
N ILE A 131 -7.68 -5.45 8.62
CA ILE A 131 -8.18 -4.78 7.41
C ILE A 131 -9.19 -5.68 6.67
N VAL A 132 -8.88 -6.96 6.49
CA VAL A 132 -9.78 -7.91 5.81
C VAL A 132 -11.09 -8.09 6.58
N LYS A 133 -11.04 -8.18 7.91
CA LYS A 133 -12.25 -8.18 8.77
C LYS A 133 -13.10 -6.93 8.53
N LEU A 134 -12.48 -5.75 8.56
CA LEU A 134 -13.19 -4.48 8.33
C LEU A 134 -13.81 -4.39 6.94
N ILE A 135 -13.15 -4.94 5.91
CA ILE A 135 -13.73 -5.03 4.58
C ILE A 135 -14.94 -5.97 4.60
N ASN A 136 -14.84 -7.16 5.19
CA ASN A 136 -15.95 -8.12 5.28
C ASN A 136 -17.16 -7.61 6.09
N GLU A 137 -16.92 -6.83 7.15
CA GLU A 137 -18.00 -6.24 7.96
C GLU A 137 -18.80 -5.18 7.20
N LYS A 138 -18.17 -4.51 6.22
CA LYS A 138 -18.77 -3.38 5.49
C LYS A 138 -19.18 -3.73 4.06
N TYR A 139 -18.51 -4.70 3.47
CA TYR A 139 -18.66 -5.16 2.10
C TYR A 139 -18.70 -6.68 2.10
N ASN A 140 -19.34 -7.29 1.12
CA ASN A 140 -19.25 -8.73 0.97
C ASN A 140 -17.82 -9.09 0.52
N ILE A 141 -17.05 -9.78 1.36
CA ILE A 141 -15.66 -10.14 1.05
C ILE A 141 -15.57 -11.02 -0.21
N GLN A 142 -16.64 -11.76 -0.53
CA GLN A 142 -16.72 -12.61 -1.71
C GLN A 142 -16.59 -11.83 -3.03
N ASP A 143 -16.93 -10.55 -3.02
CA ASP A 143 -16.76 -9.66 -4.19
C ASP A 143 -15.27 -9.43 -4.52
N PHE A 144 -14.37 -9.77 -3.59
CA PHE A 144 -12.92 -9.61 -3.70
C PHE A 144 -12.16 -10.94 -3.60
N ASN A 145 -12.82 -12.07 -3.93
CA ASN A 145 -12.25 -13.41 -3.84
C ASN A 145 -10.90 -13.53 -4.54
N ARG A 146 -10.71 -12.87 -5.68
CA ARG A 146 -9.44 -12.91 -6.42
C ARG A 146 -8.31 -12.26 -5.61
N GLU A 147 -8.55 -11.09 -5.06
CA GLU A 147 -7.56 -10.33 -4.30
C GLU A 147 -7.24 -11.03 -2.97
N ILE A 148 -8.24 -11.59 -2.31
CA ILE A 148 -8.09 -12.36 -1.07
C ILE A 148 -7.29 -13.65 -1.31
N PHE A 149 -7.64 -14.43 -2.34
CA PHE A 149 -6.91 -15.64 -2.70
C PHE A 149 -5.43 -15.35 -3.00
N ASN A 150 -5.15 -14.26 -3.70
CA ASN A 150 -3.77 -13.84 -3.99
C ASN A 150 -3.01 -13.45 -2.69
N ILE A 151 -3.65 -12.79 -1.74
CA ILE A 151 -3.05 -12.47 -0.43
C ILE A 151 -2.77 -13.75 0.36
N GLU A 152 -3.72 -14.69 0.36
CA GLU A 152 -3.63 -15.99 1.03
C GLU A 152 -2.46 -16.82 0.47
N GLU A 153 -2.35 -16.94 -0.85
CA GLU A 153 -1.26 -17.64 -1.53
C GLU A 153 0.10 -17.03 -1.14
N LEU A 154 0.23 -15.70 -1.23
CA LEU A 154 1.46 -14.99 -0.89
C LEU A 154 1.87 -15.15 0.59
N LEU A 155 0.91 -15.20 1.52
CA LEU A 155 1.18 -15.41 2.95
C LEU A 155 1.51 -16.87 3.25
N THR A 156 0.83 -17.81 2.61
CA THR A 156 1.05 -19.26 2.77
C THR A 156 2.43 -19.67 2.26
N ASP A 157 2.84 -19.17 1.10
CA ASP A 157 4.19 -19.37 0.54
C ASP A 157 5.30 -18.87 1.49
N ARG A 158 4.97 -17.92 2.36
CA ARG A 158 5.87 -17.35 3.37
C ARG A 158 5.77 -18.02 4.74
N GLY A 159 4.94 -19.06 4.87
CA GLY A 159 4.74 -19.82 6.10
C GLY A 159 3.79 -19.20 7.11
N PHE A 160 2.99 -18.21 6.71
CA PHE A 160 2.02 -17.53 7.58
C PHE A 160 0.62 -18.12 7.45
N TYR A 161 0.46 -19.36 7.93
CA TYR A 161 -0.79 -20.12 7.83
C TYR A 161 -1.94 -19.56 8.67
N GLU A 162 -1.67 -18.71 9.66
CA GLU A 162 -2.70 -18.09 10.53
C GLU A 162 -3.76 -17.31 9.72
N PHE A 163 -3.37 -16.75 8.57
CA PHE A 163 -4.28 -16.04 7.68
C PHE A 163 -5.25 -17.00 6.96
N TYR A 164 -4.78 -18.18 6.57
CA TYR A 164 -5.59 -19.23 5.94
C TYR A 164 -6.71 -19.71 6.87
N ASP A 165 -6.37 -19.99 8.14
CA ASP A 165 -7.34 -20.42 9.14
C ASP A 165 -8.43 -19.36 9.38
N PHE A 166 -8.02 -18.09 9.34
CA PHE A 166 -8.93 -16.95 9.48
C PHE A 166 -9.92 -16.85 8.30
N ILE A 167 -9.48 -16.96 7.05
CA ILE A 167 -10.36 -16.89 5.87
C ILE A 167 -11.38 -18.04 5.91
N ASN A 168 -10.93 -19.27 6.20
CA ASN A 168 -11.84 -20.41 6.36
C ASN A 168 -12.89 -20.19 7.46
N THR A 169 -12.55 -19.45 8.51
CA THR A 169 -13.51 -19.10 9.56
C THR A 169 -14.59 -18.14 9.06
N ILE A 170 -14.24 -17.18 8.19
CA ILE A 170 -15.22 -16.28 7.57
C ILE A 170 -16.18 -17.06 6.66
N ASP A 171 -15.66 -17.95 5.81
CA ASP A 171 -16.47 -18.70 4.85
C ASP A 171 -17.45 -19.66 5.54
N ASN A 172 -17.02 -20.33 6.62
CA ASN A 172 -17.88 -21.24 7.36
C ASN A 172 -19.01 -20.53 8.12
N HIS A 173 -18.80 -19.30 8.60
CA HIS A 173 -19.85 -18.50 9.26
C HIS A 173 -20.95 -17.99 8.30
N LEU A 174 -20.74 -18.06 7.00
CA LEU A 174 -21.73 -17.68 5.98
C LEU A 174 -22.61 -18.87 5.53
N LEU A 175 -22.23 -20.11 5.84
CA LEU A 175 -23.01 -21.33 5.54
C LEU A 175 -24.00 -21.70 6.64
N ASP A 176 -23.87 -21.09 7.83
CA ASP A 176 -24.72 -21.33 9.00
C ASP A 176 -25.88 -20.31 9.15
N ASN A 177 -26.07 -19.40 8.18
CA ASN A 177 -27.20 -18.45 8.10
C ASN A 177 -28.03 -18.67 6.83
#